data_AF-A0A401YBH1-F1
#
_entry.id   AF-A0A401YBH1-F1
#
_cell.length_a   1.000
_cell.length_b   1.000
_cell.length_c   1.000
_cell.angle_alpha   90.00
_cell.angle_beta   90.00
_cell.angle_gamma   90.00
#
_symmetry.space_group_name_H-M   'P 1'
#
loop_
_entity.id
_entity.type
_entity.pdbx_description
1 polymer ?
#
loop_
_entity_poly.entity_id
_entity_poly.type
_entity_poly.pdbx_seq_one_letter_code
_entity_poly.pdbx_strand_id
1 'polypeptide(L)' 'MLVIIVVMLVILALAGLVVTYVAFPHRGEEVPNAPWLGEAMTKAVEAAPTIDNTAPEQAEPAGGWRPAADRAS' A
#
# COMPACT_ATOMS: atom_id res chain seq x y z
N MET A 1 -10.68 35.30 -14.83
CA MET A 1 -10.13 35.74 -13.52
C MET A 1 -10.63 34.87 -12.37
N LEU A 2 -11.94 34.75 -12.14
CA LEU A 2 -12.50 33.87 -11.09
C LEU A 2 -11.98 32.43 -11.15
N VAL A 3 -12.00 31.80 -12.33
CA VAL A 3 -11.53 30.42 -12.52
C VAL A 3 -10.07 30.24 -12.08
N ILE A 4 -9.21 31.21 -12.37
CA ILE A 4 -7.79 31.17 -12.00
C ILE A 4 -7.65 31.22 -10.47
N ILE A 5 -8.42 32.08 -9.80
CA ILE A 5 -8.44 32.17 -8.35
C ILE A 5 -8.89 30.85 -7.73
N VAL A 6 -9.97 30.26 -8.25
CA VAL A 6 -10.49 28.97 -7.78
C VAL A 6 -9.43 27.87 -7.94
N VAL A 7 -8.81 27.76 -9.11
CA VAL A 7 -7.76 26.76 -9.37
C VAL A 7 -6.56 26.97 -8.45
N MET A 8 -6.15 28.22 -8.21
CA MET A 8 -5.04 28.53 -7.32
C MET A 8 -5.35 28.12 -5.87
N LEU A 9 -6.57 28.36 -5.39
CA LEU A 9 -7.02 27.91 -4.07
C LEU A 9 -7.05 26.38 -3.97
N VAL A 10 -7.50 25.68 -5.02
CA VAL A 10 -7.51 24.21 -5.06
C VAL A 10 -6.09 23.66 -4.96
N ILE A 11 -5.13 24.23 -5.69
CA ILE A 11 -3.73 23.80 -5.64
C ILE A 11 -3.14 24.04 -4.25
N LEU A 12 -3.40 25.19 -3.64
CA LEU A 12 -2.95 25.49 -2.28
C LEU A 12 -3.55 24.53 -1.25
N ALA A 13 -4.83 24.19 -1.39
CA ALA A 13 -5.50 23.22 -0.52
C ALA A 13 -4.86 21.82 -0.67
N LEU A 14 -4.60 21.37 -1.90
CA LEU A 14 -3.93 20.09 -2.16
C LEU A 14 -2.51 20.07 -1.61
N ALA A 15 -1.74 21.14 -1.81
CA ALA A 15 -0.39 21.25 -1.27
C ALA A 15 -0.39 21.21 0.27
N GLY A 16 -1.32 21.94 0.90
CA GLY A 16 -1.52 21.90 2.35
C GLY A 16 -1.85 20.49 2.84
N LEU A 17 -2.74 19.79 2.14
CA LEU A 17 -3.13 18.41 2.45
C LEU A 17 -1.95 17.43 2.36
N VAL A 18 -1.15 17.53 1.30
CA VAL A 18 0.06 16.70 1.14
C VAL A 18 1.05 16.97 2.26
N VAL A 19 1.30 18.24 2.59
CA VAL A 19 2.19 18.60 3.69
C VAL A 19 1.66 18.09 5.02
N THR A 20 0.36 18.18 5.29
CA THR A 20 -0.22 17.64 6.54
C THR A 20 -0.10 16.13 6.61
N TYR A 21 -0.40 15.42 5.51
CA TYR A 21 -0.26 13.97 5.44
C TYR A 21 1.18 13.49 5.61
N VAL A 22 2.15 14.22 5.04
CA VAL A 22 3.58 13.88 5.15
C VAL A 22 4.15 14.29 6.51
N ALA A 23 3.75 15.44 7.05
CA ALA A 23 4.28 15.98 8.29
C ALA A 23 3.69 15.32 9.55
N PHE A 24 2.46 14.80 9.48
CA PHE A 24 1.89 13.93 10.52
C PHE A 24 2.18 12.46 10.16
N PRO A 25 3.20 11.82 10.76
CA PRO A 25 3.64 10.49 10.35
C PRO A 25 2.65 9.39 10.78
N HIS A 26 2.66 8.29 10.01
CA HIS A 26 1.89 7.02 10.06
C HIS A 26 1.85 6.23 11.39
N ARG A 27 1.95 6.87 12.55
CA ARG A 27 1.96 6.20 13.85
C ARG A 27 0.56 5.93 14.41
N GLY A 28 -0.40 5.52 13.59
CA GLY A 28 -1.76 5.17 14.06
C GLY A 28 -2.48 6.23 14.91
N GLU A 29 -1.94 7.45 15.02
CA GLU A 29 -2.56 8.54 15.75
C GLU A 29 -3.52 9.25 14.81
N GLU A 30 -4.74 9.44 15.30
CA GLU A 30 -5.82 10.10 14.60
C GLU A 30 -5.38 11.50 14.13
N VAL A 31 -5.68 11.81 12.87
CA VAL A 31 -5.41 13.13 12.29
C VAL A 31 -6.19 14.16 13.12
N PRO A 32 -5.51 15.09 13.82
CA PRO A 32 -6.22 16.07 14.64
C PRO A 32 -7.14 16.92 13.72
N ASN A 33 -8.44 16.92 14.05
CA ASN A 33 -9.57 17.51 13.31
C ASN A 33 -10.23 16.67 12.19
N ALA A 34 -9.81 15.43 11.94
CA ALA A 34 -10.48 14.57 10.95
C ALA A 34 -10.59 13.08 11.37
N PRO A 35 -11.22 12.77 12.53
CA PRO A 35 -11.40 11.39 12.99
C PRO A 35 -12.16 10.52 11.97
N TRP A 36 -13.08 11.12 11.22
CA TRP A 36 -13.85 10.45 10.15
C TRP A 36 -12.98 9.89 9.01
N LEU A 37 -11.78 10.46 8.78
CA LEU A 37 -10.88 10.02 7.73
C LEU A 37 -10.16 8.71 8.12
N GLY A 38 -9.87 8.54 9.41
CA GLY A 38 -9.31 7.30 9.96
C GLY A 38 -10.32 6.15 9.90
N GLU A 39 -11.59 6.43 10.19
CA GLU A 39 -12.69 5.46 10.08
C GLU A 39 -12.85 4.96 8.63
N ALA A 40 -12.80 5.88 7.66
CA ALA A 40 -12.94 5.56 6.24
C ALA A 40 -11.76 4.72 5.72
N MET A 41 -10.53 5.04 6.14
CA MET A 41 -9.35 4.24 5.79
C MET A 41 -9.39 2.84 6.42
N THR A 42 -9.82 2.73 7.68
CA THR A 42 -9.96 1.43 8.37
C THR A 42 -10.94 0.53 7.63
N LYS A 43 -12.11 1.07 7.26
CA LYS A 43 -13.08 0.34 6.43
C LYS A 43 -12.55 -0.04 5.06
N ALA A 44 -11.74 0.81 4.43
CA ALA A 44 -11.14 0.50 3.13
C ALA A 44 -10.12 -0.65 3.22
N VAL A 45 -9.35 -0.71 4.31
CA VAL A 45 -8.40 -1.81 4.57
C VAL A 45 -9.14 -3.12 4.86
N GLU A 46 -10.20 -3.08 5.66
CA GLU A 46 -11.00 -4.27 5.97
C GLU A 46 -11.72 -4.82 4.72
N ALA A 47 -12.11 -3.96 3.79
CA ALA A 47 -12.70 -4.35 2.51
C ALA A 47 -11.66 -4.82 1.47
N ALA A 48 -10.36 -4.67 1.73
CA ALA A 48 -9.32 -5.06 0.79
C ALA A 48 -9.17 -6.59 0.78
N PRO A 49 -9.25 -7.25 -0.40
CA PRO A 49 -8.92 -8.66 -0.53
C PRO A 49 -7.50 -8.94 -0.03
N THR A 50 -7.37 -9.76 1.02
CA THR A 50 -6.07 -10.18 1.54
C THR A 50 -5.54 -11.39 0.77
N ILE A 51 -4.24 -11.42 0.48
CA ILE A 51 -3.57 -12.59 -0.08
C ILE A 51 -3.17 -13.53 1.06
N ASP A 52 -3.80 -14.70 1.13
CA ASP A 52 -3.46 -15.77 2.07
C ASP A 52 -2.08 -16.36 1.73
N ASN A 53 -1.05 -15.95 2.45
CA ASN A 53 0.31 -16.50 2.35
C ASN A 53 0.47 -17.85 3.10
N THR A 54 -0.62 -18.42 3.59
CA THR A 54 -0.65 -19.74 4.27
C THR A 54 -1.10 -20.86 3.34
N ALA A 55 -1.30 -20.57 2.04
CA ALA A 55 -1.45 -21.63 1.05
C ALA A 55 -0.21 -22.53 1.10
N PRO A 56 -0.34 -23.84 1.33
CA PRO A 56 0.81 -24.74 1.30
C PRO A 56 1.46 -24.59 -0.07
N GLU A 57 2.73 -24.20 -0.06
CA GLU A 57 3.61 -24.17 -1.22
C GLU A 57 3.43 -25.52 -1.92
N GLN A 58 2.72 -25.49 -3.05
CA GLN A 58 2.41 -26.70 -3.78
C GLN A 58 3.74 -27.30 -4.21
N ALA A 59 4.01 -28.44 -3.60
CA ALA A 59 5.19 -29.28 -3.72
C ALA A 59 5.91 -29.07 -5.05
N GLU A 60 7.13 -28.54 -4.92
CA GLU A 60 8.28 -28.81 -5.76
C GLU A 60 8.10 -30.12 -6.55
N PRO A 61 7.94 -30.08 -7.89
CA PRO A 61 8.03 -31.29 -8.67
C PRO A 61 9.45 -31.82 -8.50
N ALA A 62 9.55 -32.99 -7.86
CA ALA A 62 10.76 -33.75 -7.63
C ALA A 62 11.47 -34.11 -8.96
N GLY A 63 12.13 -33.11 -9.56
CA GLY A 63 13.03 -33.24 -10.69
C GLY A 63 14.45 -33.20 -10.14
N GLY A 64 14.87 -34.30 -9.51
CA GLY A 64 16.20 -34.45 -8.93
C GLY A 64 17.29 -34.09 -9.94
N TRP A 65 18.08 -33.07 -9.60
CA TRP A 65 19.31 -32.78 -10.31
C TRP A 65 20.25 -34.00 -10.17
N ARG A 66 20.51 -34.70 -11.28
CA ARG A 66 21.56 -35.73 -11.37
C ARG A 66 22.86 -35.03 -11.74
N PRO A 67 23.90 -35.07 -10.89
CA PRO A 67 25.22 -34.56 -11.24
C PRO A 67 25.74 -35.28 -12.49
N ALA A 68 26.39 -34.57 -13.40
CA ALA A 68 26.90 -35.10 -14.67
C ALA A 68 28.08 -36.09 -14.54
N ALA A 69 28.38 -36.58 -13.33
CA ALA A 69 29.56 -37.40 -13.04
C ALA A 69 29.45 -38.84 -13.58
N ASP A 70 28.24 -39.29 -13.91
CA ASP A 70 27.92 -40.70 -14.17
C ASP A 70 28.07 -41.10 -15.66
N ARG A 71 28.47 -40.17 -16.55
CA ARG A 71 28.39 -40.37 -18.01
C ARG A 71 29.70 -40.81 -18.68
N ALA A 72 30.76 -41.07 -17.90
CA ALA A 72 32.08 -41.42 -18.41
C ALA A 72 32.69 -42.59 -17.63
N SER A 73 32.14 -43.78 -17.84
CA SER A 73 32.75 -45.08 -17.49
C SER A 73 32.29 -46.14 -18.47
#